data_AF-A0A9D9F1U3-F1
#
_entry.id   AF-A0A9D9F1U3-F1
#
_cell.length_a   1.000
_cell.length_b   1.000
_cell.length_c   1.000
_cell.angle_alpha   90.00
_cell.angle_beta   90.00
_cell.angle_gamma   90.00
#
_symmetry.space_group_name_H-M   'P 1'
#
loop_
_entity.id
_entity.type
_entity.pdbx_description
1 polymer ?
#
loop_
_entity_poly.entity_id
_entity_poly.type
_entity_poly.pdbx_seq_one_letter_code
_entity_poly.pdbx_strand_id
1 'polypeptide(L)'
;MTLPLETMRPGQLRLLVLTPDYSDFLWLNALLAGDVEISADATWCPDLVDCDDLIRNASFDVIVWDCVFHSGSEASFLQYLAVASNEKPVLALSAEPPGERAPELLAAGAADYLCRQNLDHWDFRRALKCLWYRDQLSESAHGQLGREVATGFINRDLFFDRLQQALLRAERAGHRLALLHLNIDDFRSINESFGYQKSDQLMMKLAERLRHSLRRVDSLMRIGGDELAIIVEKVEDSLDITQIIRKVVNALDEPVTIDGQTVVVSASLGVATYPEAGDTAENLLRRANRAMFEAKRDPGTSYRFYDRQLHISAGYQLRLEADLRNALRGKELELYYQPRIDLATEEVRGVECLLRWNHPERGLVGPDEFIPVAERSGLIVPIGYWVIEQACKRLQESAEMGFPGLVFAVNLSFRQFHDRKMTETIFRIIFNANVDTSLLELELTESAMMHDPEYAQRCLRELNQLGISFALDDFGTGFSSLSNLQHLPISLVKIDKSFVQELGNSADAEHIIRAIISLAHSLQISVVAEGVETEGQLEFLRQQHCDEIQGYYYARPMPWADLVQFLNKRGQAACLQQ
;
A
#
# COMPACT_ATOMS: atom_id res chain seq x y z
N MET A 1 -12.25 -46.75 -2.12
CA MET A 1 -13.70 -46.92 -1.87
C MET A 1 -14.38 -45.65 -2.32
N THR A 2 -15.28 -45.78 -3.28
CA THR A 2 -16.09 -44.70 -3.86
C THR A 2 -17.35 -44.46 -3.03
N LEU A 3 -17.53 -43.20 -2.61
CA LEU A 3 -18.77 -42.41 -2.39
C LEU A 3 -19.69 -42.72 -1.17
N PRO A 4 -20.50 -41.74 -0.67
CA PRO A 4 -21.04 -40.58 -1.43
C PRO A 4 -20.97 -39.16 -0.81
N LEU A 5 -20.71 -38.21 -1.71
CA LEU A 5 -21.32 -36.86 -1.84
C LEU A 5 -20.82 -36.30 -3.21
N GLU A 6 -21.14 -36.89 -4.36
CA GLU A 6 -22.45 -36.77 -5.03
C GLU A 6 -23.64 -36.97 -4.09
N THR A 7 -24.12 -35.87 -3.49
CA THR A 7 -25.49 -35.65 -2.98
C THR A 7 -25.56 -34.33 -2.18
N MET A 8 -25.16 -33.21 -2.75
CA MET A 8 -26.09 -32.09 -2.63
C MET A 8 -26.82 -32.15 -3.95
N ARG A 9 -28.02 -32.76 -3.92
CA ARG A 9 -29.03 -32.51 -4.96
C ARG A 9 -29.10 -30.97 -5.14
N PRO A 10 -29.53 -30.41 -6.28
CA PRO A 10 -30.06 -29.05 -6.25
C PRO A 10 -31.02 -29.00 -5.07
N GLY A 11 -30.61 -28.34 -3.98
CA GLY A 11 -31.28 -28.52 -2.71
C GLY A 11 -32.66 -27.91 -2.88
N GLN A 12 -33.69 -28.71 -2.67
CA GLN A 12 -35.05 -28.22 -2.76
C GLN A 12 -35.25 -27.28 -1.58
N LEU A 13 -35.22 -25.97 -1.85
CA LEU A 13 -35.38 -24.93 -0.83
C LEU A 13 -36.84 -24.95 -0.36
N ARG A 14 -37.11 -25.45 0.85
CA ARG A 14 -38.46 -25.52 1.38
C ARG A 14 -38.81 -24.21 2.06
N LEU A 15 -39.79 -23.50 1.50
CA LEU A 15 -40.23 -22.21 2.00
C LEU A 15 -41.59 -22.35 2.67
N LEU A 16 -41.74 -21.73 3.83
CA LEU A 16 -43.05 -21.44 4.40
C LEU A 16 -43.36 -19.97 4.12
N VAL A 17 -44.43 -19.69 3.38
CA VAL A 17 -44.83 -18.33 3.02
C VAL A 17 -46.10 -17.96 3.79
N LEU A 18 -45.94 -17.07 4.78
CA LEU A 18 -47.00 -16.56 5.62
C LEU A 18 -47.59 -15.30 4.98
N THR A 19 -48.72 -15.44 4.30
CA THR A 19 -49.46 -14.33 3.67
C THR A 19 -50.95 -14.65 3.62
N PRO A 20 -51.85 -13.71 3.96
CA PRO A 20 -53.28 -13.97 3.99
C PRO A 20 -53.87 -14.22 2.59
N ASP A 21 -53.28 -13.64 1.55
CA ASP A 21 -53.82 -13.66 0.19
C ASP A 21 -53.08 -14.66 -0.72
N TYR A 22 -53.83 -15.61 -1.31
CA TYR A 22 -53.26 -16.61 -2.21
C TYR A 22 -52.60 -16.00 -3.46
N SER A 23 -53.09 -14.84 -3.93
CA SER A 23 -52.49 -14.13 -5.06
C SER A 23 -51.07 -13.65 -4.76
N ASP A 24 -50.80 -13.25 -3.51
CA ASP A 24 -49.48 -12.80 -3.08
C ASP A 24 -48.50 -13.97 -3.00
N PHE A 25 -48.98 -15.12 -2.52
CA PHE A 25 -48.20 -16.36 -2.57
C PHE A 25 -47.82 -16.73 -4.02
N LEU A 26 -48.78 -16.69 -4.97
CA LEU A 26 -48.49 -16.99 -6.37
C LEU A 26 -47.49 -16.00 -6.98
N TRP A 27 -47.58 -14.72 -6.62
CA TRP A 27 -46.64 -13.70 -7.08
C TRP A 27 -45.22 -13.94 -6.54
N LEU A 28 -45.07 -14.19 -5.23
CA LEU A 28 -43.77 -14.53 -4.62
C LEU A 28 -43.19 -15.81 -5.23
N ASN A 29 -44.02 -16.81 -5.48
CA ASN A 29 -43.58 -18.05 -6.13
C ASN A 29 -43.16 -17.82 -7.60
N ALA A 30 -43.83 -16.92 -8.32
CA ALA A 30 -43.42 -16.52 -9.67
C ALA A 30 -42.06 -15.81 -9.69
N LEU A 31 -41.73 -15.02 -8.66
CA LEU A 31 -40.40 -14.41 -8.52
C LEU A 31 -39.28 -15.45 -8.41
N LEU A 32 -39.58 -16.67 -7.96
CA LEU A 32 -38.63 -17.78 -7.86
C LEU A 32 -38.47 -18.58 -9.16
N ALA A 33 -39.38 -18.43 -10.11
CA ALA A 33 -39.40 -19.25 -11.34
C ALA A 33 -38.22 -18.95 -12.28
N GLY A 34 -37.51 -19.98 -12.74
CA GLY A 34 -36.42 -19.85 -13.71
C GLY A 34 -35.03 -19.60 -13.11
N ASP A 35 -34.84 -19.81 -11.81
CA ASP A 35 -33.51 -19.93 -11.22
C ASP A 35 -32.92 -21.32 -11.50
N VAL A 36 -31.69 -21.37 -12.05
CA VAL A 36 -31.01 -22.63 -12.42
C VAL A 36 -30.28 -23.23 -11.21
N GLU A 37 -30.02 -22.43 -10.19
CA GLU A 37 -29.20 -22.85 -9.03
C GLU A 37 -30.03 -23.42 -7.88
N ILE A 38 -31.31 -23.07 -7.77
CA ILE A 38 -32.20 -23.51 -6.67
C ILE A 38 -33.58 -23.87 -7.20
N SER A 39 -34.08 -25.04 -6.79
CA SER A 39 -35.48 -25.42 -6.95
C SER A 39 -36.21 -25.13 -5.63
N ALA A 40 -37.06 -24.11 -5.60
CA ALA A 40 -37.83 -23.77 -4.40
C ALA A 40 -39.16 -24.55 -4.36
N ASP A 41 -39.51 -25.08 -3.18
CA ASP A 41 -40.77 -25.70 -2.86
C ASP A 41 -41.47 -24.88 -1.78
N ALA A 42 -42.36 -23.99 -2.23
CA ALA A 42 -43.03 -23.03 -1.36
C ALA A 42 -44.40 -23.55 -0.91
N THR A 43 -44.61 -23.58 0.40
CA THR A 43 -45.89 -23.90 1.04
C THR A 43 -46.56 -22.61 1.50
N TRP A 44 -47.79 -22.41 1.07
CA TRP A 44 -48.60 -21.26 1.49
C TRP A 44 -49.25 -21.51 2.85
N CYS A 45 -49.24 -20.48 3.71
CA CYS A 45 -49.95 -20.45 4.97
C CYS A 45 -50.86 -19.19 5.02
N PRO A 46 -52.19 -19.37 5.08
CA PRO A 46 -53.15 -18.25 5.05
C PRO A 46 -53.42 -17.62 6.41
N ASP A 47 -53.24 -18.37 7.51
CA ASP A 47 -53.55 -17.89 8.86
C ASP A 47 -52.71 -18.54 9.97
N LEU A 48 -52.82 -17.99 11.18
CA LEU A 48 -52.05 -18.41 12.35
C LEU A 48 -52.39 -19.83 12.83
N VAL A 49 -53.62 -20.31 12.58
CA VAL A 49 -54.04 -21.65 13.00
C VAL A 49 -53.30 -22.68 12.16
N ASP A 50 -53.26 -22.48 10.85
CA ASP A 50 -52.51 -23.32 9.93
C ASP A 50 -50.99 -23.20 10.13
N CYS A 51 -50.49 -22.04 10.57
CA CYS A 51 -49.06 -21.81 10.81
C CYS A 51 -48.49 -22.77 11.86
N ASP A 52 -49.19 -22.92 12.99
CA ASP A 52 -48.83 -23.82 14.08
C ASP A 52 -48.76 -25.28 13.60
N ASP A 53 -49.76 -25.70 12.82
CA ASP A 53 -49.85 -27.07 12.30
C ASP A 53 -48.78 -27.35 11.24
N LEU A 54 -48.50 -26.39 10.35
CA LEU A 54 -47.48 -26.53 9.32
C LEU A 54 -46.07 -26.60 9.92
N ILE A 55 -45.74 -25.72 10.86
CA ILE A 55 -44.42 -25.70 11.50
C ILE A 55 -44.15 -26.98 12.30
N ARG A 56 -45.18 -27.57 12.92
CA ARG A 56 -45.04 -28.84 13.67
C ARG A 56 -44.91 -30.07 12.77
N ASN A 57 -45.59 -30.09 11.63
CA ASN A 57 -45.74 -31.29 10.80
C ASN A 57 -44.82 -31.30 9.57
N ALA A 58 -44.21 -30.17 9.20
CA ALA A 58 -43.29 -30.04 8.08
C ALA A 58 -41.99 -29.35 8.50
N SER A 59 -40.94 -29.52 7.70
CA SER A 59 -39.66 -28.83 7.90
C SER A 59 -39.42 -27.86 6.78
N PHE A 60 -39.07 -26.63 7.16
CA PHE A 60 -38.80 -25.52 6.27
C PHE A 60 -37.38 -25.04 6.49
N ASP A 61 -36.78 -24.49 5.45
CA ASP A 61 -35.41 -23.98 5.48
C ASP A 61 -35.39 -22.46 5.64
N VAL A 62 -36.39 -21.75 5.11
CA VAL A 62 -36.59 -20.31 5.30
C VAL A 62 -38.08 -20.01 5.41
N ILE A 63 -38.44 -19.08 6.30
CA ILE A 63 -39.81 -18.56 6.44
C ILE A 63 -39.87 -17.20 5.77
N VAL A 64 -40.81 -17.00 4.86
CA VAL A 64 -41.12 -15.69 4.28
C VAL A 64 -42.39 -15.18 4.98
N TRP A 65 -42.28 -14.06 5.66
CA TRP A 65 -43.38 -13.49 6.43
C TRP A 65 -43.77 -12.13 5.89
N ASP A 66 -44.98 -12.02 5.34
CA ASP A 66 -45.60 -10.73 5.05
C ASP A 66 -46.14 -10.12 6.34
N CYS A 67 -45.69 -8.93 6.73
CA CYS A 67 -46.06 -8.30 8.00
C CYS A 67 -47.58 -8.12 8.14
N VAL A 68 -48.32 -8.06 7.03
CA VAL A 68 -49.79 -7.98 7.02
C VAL A 68 -50.47 -9.26 7.55
N PHE A 69 -49.75 -10.38 7.59
CA PHE A 69 -50.25 -11.68 8.08
C PHE A 69 -50.69 -11.68 9.55
N HIS A 70 -50.06 -10.85 10.40
CA HIS A 70 -50.34 -10.81 11.83
C HIS A 70 -50.65 -9.38 12.30
N SER A 71 -51.85 -9.17 12.84
CA SER A 71 -52.31 -7.85 13.30
C SER A 71 -51.87 -7.47 14.73
N GLY A 72 -51.11 -8.33 15.41
CA GLY A 72 -50.57 -8.09 16.74
C GLY A 72 -49.15 -7.52 16.74
N SER A 73 -48.43 -7.69 17.85
CA SER A 73 -47.05 -7.21 17.96
C SER A 73 -46.12 -8.03 17.07
N GLU A 74 -45.61 -7.41 16.01
CA GLU A 74 -44.63 -7.98 15.08
C GLU A 74 -43.39 -8.56 15.78
N ALA A 75 -42.86 -7.86 16.79
CA ALA A 75 -41.72 -8.35 17.56
C ALA A 75 -42.05 -9.61 18.38
N SER A 76 -43.25 -9.67 18.95
CA SER A 76 -43.72 -10.86 19.67
C SER A 76 -43.94 -12.04 18.71
N PHE A 77 -44.41 -11.74 17.50
CA PHE A 77 -44.63 -12.74 16.47
C PHE A 77 -43.31 -13.31 15.91
N LEU A 78 -42.30 -12.47 15.69
CA LEU A 78 -40.95 -12.94 15.33
C LEU A 78 -40.33 -13.83 16.40
N GLN A 79 -40.47 -13.48 17.67
CA GLN A 79 -40.00 -14.33 18.78
C GLN A 79 -40.73 -15.67 18.81
N TYR A 80 -42.05 -15.67 18.58
CA TYR A 80 -42.83 -16.89 18.45
C TYR A 80 -42.33 -17.74 17.27
N LEU A 81 -42.13 -17.16 16.08
CA LEU A 81 -41.64 -17.87 14.90
C LEU A 81 -40.26 -18.47 15.13
N ALA A 82 -39.34 -17.73 15.76
CA ALA A 82 -38.00 -18.22 16.07
C ALA A 82 -38.06 -19.47 16.97
N VAL A 83 -38.94 -19.49 17.98
CA VAL A 83 -39.10 -20.66 18.86
C VAL A 83 -39.83 -21.81 18.17
N ALA A 84 -40.95 -21.52 17.49
CA ALA A 84 -41.80 -22.54 16.87
C ALA A 84 -41.07 -23.25 15.73
N SER A 85 -40.30 -22.53 14.93
CA SER A 85 -39.61 -23.05 13.76
C SER A 85 -38.22 -23.62 14.03
N ASN A 86 -37.78 -23.68 15.29
CA ASN A 86 -36.42 -24.09 15.67
C ASN A 86 -35.33 -23.19 15.05
N GLU A 87 -35.50 -21.88 15.25
CA GLU A 87 -34.59 -20.79 14.84
C GLU A 87 -34.37 -20.65 13.33
N LYS A 88 -35.33 -21.11 12.51
CA LYS A 88 -35.25 -20.93 11.06
C LYS A 88 -35.27 -19.45 10.68
N PRO A 89 -34.47 -19.03 9.69
CA PRO A 89 -34.39 -17.63 9.30
C PRO A 89 -35.73 -17.13 8.75
N VAL A 90 -36.15 -15.96 9.22
CA VAL A 90 -37.39 -15.28 8.77
C VAL A 90 -37.06 -14.08 7.89
N LEU A 91 -37.47 -14.11 6.63
CA LEU A 91 -37.45 -12.97 5.71
C LEU A 91 -38.74 -12.15 5.89
N ALA A 92 -38.62 -10.94 6.43
CA ALA A 92 -39.77 -10.06 6.62
C ALA A 92 -40.05 -9.21 5.37
N LEU A 93 -41.32 -9.16 4.96
CA LEU A 93 -41.80 -8.35 3.84
C LEU A 93 -42.82 -7.32 4.33
N SER A 94 -42.70 -6.06 3.91
CA SER A 94 -43.72 -5.05 4.16
C SER A 94 -43.78 -4.02 3.04
N ALA A 95 -44.87 -3.24 2.98
CA ALA A 95 -45.03 -2.16 2.01
C ALA A 95 -44.15 -0.93 2.31
N GLU A 96 -43.58 -0.82 3.50
CA GLU A 96 -42.78 0.34 3.93
C GLU A 96 -41.33 0.27 3.42
N PRO A 97 -40.66 1.41 3.19
CA PRO A 97 -39.27 1.42 2.74
C PRO A 97 -38.31 0.87 3.82
N PRO A 98 -37.16 0.27 3.43
CA PRO A 98 -36.25 -0.35 4.39
C PRO A 98 -35.70 0.59 5.47
N GLY A 99 -35.53 1.88 5.15
CA GLY A 99 -35.00 2.87 6.09
C GLY A 99 -35.92 3.17 7.28
N GLU A 100 -37.21 2.85 7.18
CA GLU A 100 -38.19 3.08 8.24
C GLU A 100 -38.44 1.81 9.04
N ARG A 101 -38.62 0.66 8.37
CA ARG A 101 -39.11 -0.56 9.04
C ARG A 101 -38.07 -1.64 9.30
N ALA A 102 -37.00 -1.71 8.51
CA ALA A 102 -36.00 -2.78 8.64
C ALA A 102 -35.27 -2.79 10.00
N PRO A 103 -34.84 -1.65 10.58
CA PRO A 103 -34.09 -1.67 11.85
C PRO A 103 -34.87 -2.31 13.01
N GLU A 104 -36.17 -2.05 13.08
CA GLU A 104 -37.04 -2.58 14.14
C GLU A 104 -37.26 -4.09 13.99
N LEU A 105 -37.56 -4.56 12.78
CA LEU A 105 -37.82 -5.98 12.52
C LEU A 105 -36.55 -6.83 12.65
N LEU A 106 -35.40 -6.33 12.17
CA LEU A 106 -34.11 -7.01 12.32
C LEU A 106 -33.71 -7.10 13.80
N ALA A 107 -33.90 -6.02 14.58
CA ALA A 107 -33.65 -6.04 16.02
C ALA A 107 -34.59 -7.00 16.78
N ALA A 108 -35.80 -7.21 16.26
CA ALA A 108 -36.78 -8.13 16.82
C ALA A 108 -36.55 -9.60 16.43
N GLY A 109 -35.59 -9.89 15.55
CA GLY A 109 -35.20 -11.26 15.18
C GLY A 109 -35.48 -11.66 13.73
N ALA A 110 -35.95 -10.75 12.88
CA ALA A 110 -35.99 -11.00 11.44
C ALA A 110 -34.56 -11.19 10.90
N ALA A 111 -34.41 -12.13 9.99
CA ALA A 111 -33.13 -12.52 9.43
C ALA A 111 -32.68 -11.60 8.30
N ASP A 112 -33.64 -11.04 7.56
CA ASP A 112 -33.49 -10.02 6.52
C ASP A 112 -34.85 -9.32 6.30
N TYR A 113 -34.86 -8.19 5.60
CA TYR A 113 -36.07 -7.41 5.27
C TYR A 113 -36.07 -6.96 3.82
N LEU A 114 -37.21 -7.12 3.11
CA LEU A 114 -37.42 -6.55 1.79
C LEU A 114 -38.71 -5.73 1.70
N CYS A 115 -38.63 -4.62 0.96
CA CYS A 115 -39.80 -3.79 0.68
C CYS A 115 -40.57 -4.36 -0.51
N ARG A 116 -41.87 -4.61 -0.31
CA ARG A 116 -42.77 -5.21 -1.30
C ARG A 116 -42.97 -4.33 -2.53
N GLN A 117 -42.92 -3.01 -2.38
CA GLN A 117 -43.17 -2.06 -3.48
C GLN A 117 -42.08 -2.08 -4.56
N ASN A 118 -40.85 -2.42 -4.18
CA ASN A 118 -39.69 -2.43 -5.07
C ASN A 118 -39.11 -3.84 -5.26
N LEU A 119 -39.87 -4.89 -4.90
CA LEU A 119 -39.37 -6.26 -4.91
C LEU A 119 -39.30 -6.79 -6.35
N ASP A 120 -38.09 -7.16 -6.78
CA ASP A 120 -37.87 -7.87 -8.03
C ASP A 120 -37.38 -9.31 -7.81
N HIS A 121 -37.24 -10.04 -8.91
CA HIS A 121 -36.80 -11.44 -8.88
C HIS A 121 -35.36 -11.58 -8.38
N TRP A 122 -34.50 -10.58 -8.58
CA TRP A 122 -33.10 -10.64 -8.17
C TRP A 122 -32.98 -10.47 -6.65
N ASP A 123 -33.64 -9.44 -6.09
CA ASP A 123 -33.61 -9.15 -4.66
C ASP A 123 -34.23 -10.27 -3.84
N PHE A 124 -35.38 -10.78 -4.28
CA PHE A 124 -36.07 -11.86 -3.58
C PHE A 124 -35.26 -13.16 -3.58
N ARG A 125 -34.71 -13.55 -4.75
CA ARG A 125 -33.86 -14.74 -4.84
C ARG A 125 -32.61 -14.57 -4.00
N ARG A 126 -31.89 -13.45 -4.14
CA ARG A 126 -30.65 -13.19 -3.41
C ARG A 126 -30.86 -13.33 -1.90
N ALA A 127 -31.89 -12.69 -1.34
CA ALA A 127 -32.18 -12.75 0.09
C ALA A 127 -32.42 -14.19 0.53
N LEU A 128 -33.25 -14.95 -0.19
CA LEU A 128 -33.54 -16.35 0.12
C LEU A 128 -32.30 -17.25 0.02
N LYS A 129 -31.43 -17.06 -0.99
CA LYS A 129 -30.16 -17.79 -1.10
C LYS A 129 -29.27 -17.51 0.11
N CYS A 130 -29.10 -16.23 0.45
CA CYS A 130 -28.27 -15.82 1.58
C CYS A 130 -28.77 -16.42 2.90
N LEU A 131 -30.09 -16.38 3.14
CA LEU A 131 -30.69 -16.95 4.34
C LEU A 131 -30.56 -18.46 4.40
N TRP A 132 -30.83 -19.15 3.29
CA TRP A 132 -30.74 -20.60 3.21
C TRP A 132 -29.31 -21.11 3.40
N TYR A 133 -28.31 -20.49 2.75
CA TYR A 133 -26.91 -20.86 2.96
C TYR A 133 -26.45 -20.60 4.39
N ARG A 134 -26.91 -19.50 5.01
CA ARG A 134 -26.59 -19.19 6.41
C ARG A 134 -27.14 -20.22 7.38
N ASP A 135 -28.35 -20.72 7.13
CA ASP A 135 -29.00 -21.78 7.93
C ASP A 135 -28.35 -23.16 7.71
N GLN A 136 -28.04 -23.53 6.46
CA GLN A 136 -27.32 -24.77 6.19
C GLN A 136 -25.94 -24.83 6.87
N LEU A 137 -25.27 -23.68 6.98
CA LEU A 137 -24.02 -23.55 7.73
C LEU A 137 -24.23 -23.66 9.25
N SER A 138 -25.34 -23.14 9.80
CA SER A 138 -25.64 -23.24 11.24
C SER A 138 -26.04 -24.66 11.65
N GLU A 139 -26.77 -25.38 10.80
CA GLU A 139 -27.17 -26.78 11.03
C GLU A 139 -25.99 -27.74 10.91
N SER A 140 -25.12 -27.53 9.92
CA SER A 140 -23.89 -28.34 9.74
C SER A 140 -22.93 -28.22 10.93
N ALA A 141 -23.01 -27.13 11.70
CA ALA A 141 -22.20 -26.92 12.90
C ALA A 141 -22.70 -27.68 14.15
N HIS A 142 -23.93 -28.23 14.13
CA HIS A 142 -24.51 -28.95 15.27
C HIS A 142 -24.21 -30.46 15.29
N GLY A 143 -23.65 -31.01 14.21
CA GLY A 143 -23.19 -32.40 14.13
C GLY A 143 -21.76 -32.58 14.65
N GLN A 144 -21.63 -32.96 15.93
CA GLN A 144 -20.48 -33.61 16.59
C GLN A 144 -19.05 -33.20 16.13
N LEU A 145 -18.33 -32.53 17.05
CA LEU A 145 -16.92 -32.09 16.99
C LEU A 145 -16.66 -30.82 16.17
N GLY A 146 -17.00 -29.65 16.74
CA GLY A 146 -16.60 -28.38 16.13
C GLY A 146 -16.94 -27.11 16.89
N ARG A 147 -17.25 -27.19 18.20
CA ARG A 147 -17.75 -26.06 19.01
C ARG A 147 -16.74 -24.93 19.24
N GLU A 148 -15.59 -24.93 18.56
CA GLU A 148 -14.62 -23.83 18.60
C GLU A 148 -14.12 -23.34 17.22
N VAL A 149 -14.56 -23.88 16.08
CA VAL A 149 -13.97 -23.49 14.78
C VAL A 149 -14.95 -23.28 13.62
N ALA A 150 -16.22 -23.69 13.68
CA ALA A 150 -17.09 -23.67 12.49
C ALA A 150 -18.28 -22.68 12.48
N THR A 151 -18.49 -21.87 13.52
CA THR A 151 -19.51 -20.81 13.50
C THR A 151 -18.87 -19.44 13.65
N GLY A 152 -19.13 -18.54 12.69
CA GLY A 152 -18.78 -17.13 12.83
C GLY A 152 -17.33 -16.79 12.50
N PHE A 153 -16.74 -17.44 11.49
CA PHE A 153 -15.39 -17.08 11.07
C PHE A 153 -15.33 -15.61 10.61
N ILE A 154 -16.34 -15.05 9.92
CA ILE A 154 -16.50 -13.59 9.71
C ILE A 154 -17.56 -13.04 10.67
N ASN A 155 -17.14 -12.39 11.76
CA ASN A 155 -18.05 -11.68 12.66
C ASN A 155 -17.38 -10.41 13.23
N ARG A 156 -17.57 -9.29 12.53
CA ARG A 156 -16.98 -8.00 12.91
C ARG A 156 -17.48 -7.52 14.28
N ASP A 157 -18.76 -7.73 14.58
CA ASP A 157 -19.35 -7.28 15.85
C ASP A 157 -18.76 -8.03 17.04
N LEU A 158 -18.60 -9.36 16.92
CA LEU A 158 -17.92 -10.17 17.94
C LEU A 158 -16.45 -9.78 18.07
N PHE A 159 -15.79 -9.40 16.97
CA PHE A 159 -14.41 -8.93 17.01
C PHE A 159 -14.29 -7.62 17.79
N PHE A 160 -15.17 -6.67 17.52
CA PHE A 160 -15.22 -5.40 18.23
C PHE A 160 -15.53 -5.58 19.71
N ASP A 161 -16.52 -6.42 20.06
CA ASP A 161 -16.83 -6.75 21.46
C ASP A 161 -15.61 -7.36 22.18
N ARG A 162 -14.95 -8.35 21.57
CA ARG A 162 -13.75 -8.96 22.15
C ARG A 162 -12.59 -7.97 22.31
N LEU A 163 -12.35 -7.11 21.31
CA LEU A 163 -11.31 -6.10 21.37
C LEU A 163 -11.61 -5.07 22.46
N GLN A 164 -12.86 -4.64 22.58
CA GLN A 164 -13.30 -3.71 23.63
C GLN A 164 -13.15 -4.33 25.03
N GLN A 165 -13.53 -5.59 25.21
CA GLN A 165 -13.33 -6.31 26.48
C GLN A 165 -11.84 -6.50 26.81
N ALA A 166 -10.99 -6.74 25.80
CA ALA A 166 -9.56 -6.85 25.98
C ALA A 166 -8.92 -5.51 26.37
N LEU A 167 -9.38 -4.40 25.77
CA LEU A 167 -8.95 -3.04 26.14
C LEU A 167 -9.32 -2.70 27.58
N LEU A 168 -10.56 -2.96 28.00
CA LEU A 168 -11.01 -2.74 29.38
C LEU A 168 -10.20 -3.55 30.39
N ARG A 169 -9.80 -4.78 30.04
CA ARG A 169 -8.93 -5.62 30.87
C ARG A 169 -7.51 -5.06 30.94
N ALA A 170 -6.96 -4.62 29.80
CA ALA A 170 -5.63 -4.04 29.69
C ALA A 170 -5.52 -2.72 30.50
N GLU A 171 -6.51 -1.84 30.37
CA GLU A 171 -6.61 -0.58 31.11
C GLU A 171 -6.63 -0.81 32.62
N ARG A 172 -7.49 -1.72 33.11
CA ARG A 172 -7.59 -2.03 34.55
C ARG A 172 -6.32 -2.63 35.14
N ALA A 173 -5.61 -3.44 34.35
CA ALA A 173 -4.42 -4.16 34.81
C ALA A 173 -3.11 -3.39 34.53
N GLY A 174 -3.16 -2.26 33.82
CA GLY A 174 -1.97 -1.53 33.37
C GLY A 174 -1.12 -2.31 32.37
N HIS A 175 -1.74 -3.22 31.60
CA HIS A 175 -1.04 -4.05 30.62
C HIS A 175 -1.13 -3.47 29.21
N ARG A 176 -0.18 -3.86 28.36
CA ARG A 176 -0.23 -3.56 26.93
C ARG A 176 -1.00 -4.66 26.19
N LEU A 177 -1.54 -4.29 25.04
CA LEU A 177 -2.24 -5.17 24.11
C LEU A 177 -1.72 -4.88 22.70
N ALA A 178 -1.67 -5.89 21.84
CA ALA A 178 -1.37 -5.71 20.42
C ALA A 178 -2.50 -6.26 19.55
N LEU A 179 -2.87 -5.51 18.53
CA LEU A 179 -3.77 -5.92 17.46
C LEU A 179 -2.95 -6.12 16.19
N LEU A 180 -2.95 -7.33 15.65
CA LEU A 180 -2.39 -7.64 14.34
C LEU A 180 -3.54 -7.78 13.35
N HIS A 181 -3.52 -7.01 12.27
CA HIS A 181 -4.44 -7.12 11.15
C HIS A 181 -3.70 -7.67 9.94
N LEU A 182 -4.15 -8.81 9.42
CA LEU A 182 -3.53 -9.56 8.36
C LEU A 182 -4.43 -9.55 7.13
N ASN A 183 -3.84 -9.37 5.95
CA ASN A 183 -4.52 -9.53 4.67
C ASN A 183 -3.74 -10.52 3.81
N ILE A 184 -4.44 -11.47 3.17
CA ILE A 184 -3.81 -12.38 2.21
C ILE A 184 -3.67 -11.67 0.87
N ASP A 185 -2.43 -11.57 0.38
CA ASP A 185 -2.14 -10.83 -0.85
C ASP A 185 -2.62 -11.60 -2.08
N ASP A 186 -3.10 -10.84 -3.08
CA ASP A 186 -3.65 -11.34 -4.34
C ASP A 186 -4.73 -12.44 -4.19
N PHE A 187 -5.50 -12.38 -3.10
CA PHE A 187 -6.58 -13.33 -2.82
C PHE A 187 -7.65 -13.36 -3.92
N ARG A 188 -7.76 -12.29 -4.72
CA ARG A 188 -8.60 -12.24 -5.92
C ARG A 188 -8.15 -13.25 -6.97
N SER A 189 -6.86 -13.29 -7.31
CA SER A 189 -6.32 -14.27 -8.26
C SER A 189 -6.50 -15.71 -7.75
N ILE A 190 -6.43 -15.91 -6.43
CA ILE A 190 -6.75 -17.20 -5.79
C ILE A 190 -8.23 -17.54 -6.01
N ASN A 191 -9.16 -16.60 -5.79
CA ASN A 191 -10.59 -16.78 -6.07
C ASN A 191 -10.87 -17.09 -7.54
N GLU A 192 -10.20 -16.40 -8.46
CA GLU A 192 -10.37 -16.61 -9.89
C GLU A 192 -9.83 -17.99 -10.34
N SER A 193 -8.76 -18.48 -9.68
CA SER A 193 -8.13 -19.77 -10.02
C SER A 193 -8.82 -20.99 -9.38
N PHE A 194 -9.27 -20.86 -8.12
CA PHE A 194 -9.76 -21.99 -7.33
C PHE A 194 -11.28 -21.93 -7.03
N GLY A 195 -11.90 -20.78 -7.23
CA GLY A 195 -13.28 -20.51 -6.86
C GLY A 195 -13.46 -20.18 -5.37
N TYR A 196 -14.48 -19.40 -5.05
CA TYR A 196 -14.72 -18.88 -3.70
C TYR A 196 -14.77 -19.94 -2.60
N GLN A 197 -15.37 -21.10 -2.85
CA GLN A 197 -15.46 -22.18 -1.85
C GLN A 197 -14.08 -22.71 -1.43
N LYS A 198 -13.15 -22.86 -2.38
CA LYS A 198 -11.80 -23.38 -2.10
C LYS A 198 -10.91 -22.33 -1.47
N SER A 199 -11.05 -21.08 -1.88
CA SER A 199 -10.39 -19.96 -1.20
C SER A 199 -10.89 -19.77 0.23
N ASP A 200 -12.15 -20.08 0.50
CA ASP A 200 -12.67 -20.08 1.88
C ASP A 200 -12.04 -21.19 2.73
N GLN A 201 -11.87 -22.38 2.15
CA GLN A 201 -11.12 -23.48 2.78
C GLN A 201 -9.65 -23.12 3.02
N LEU A 202 -9.00 -22.41 2.09
CA LEU A 202 -7.67 -21.85 2.30
C LEU A 202 -7.63 -20.99 3.56
N MET A 203 -8.57 -20.05 3.70
CA MET A 203 -8.65 -19.16 4.86
C MET A 203 -8.88 -19.94 6.16
N MET A 204 -9.73 -20.97 6.15
CA MET A 204 -9.94 -21.83 7.32
C MET A 204 -8.66 -22.58 7.70
N LYS A 205 -7.93 -23.15 6.73
CA LYS A 205 -6.65 -23.83 6.99
C LYS A 205 -5.59 -22.88 7.52
N LEU A 206 -5.49 -21.67 6.95
CA LEU A 206 -4.58 -20.64 7.43
C LEU A 206 -4.92 -20.24 8.86
N ALA A 207 -6.20 -20.05 9.19
CA ALA A 207 -6.59 -19.73 10.56
C ALA A 207 -6.35 -20.87 11.55
N GLU A 208 -6.61 -22.12 11.17
CA GLU A 208 -6.28 -23.27 12.01
C GLU A 208 -4.77 -23.31 12.29
N ARG A 209 -3.94 -23.13 11.26
CA ARG A 209 -2.47 -23.09 11.40
C ARG A 209 -2.01 -21.93 12.30
N LEU A 210 -2.56 -20.74 12.10
CA LEU A 210 -2.27 -19.58 12.94
C LEU A 210 -2.72 -19.81 14.38
N ARG A 211 -3.87 -20.47 14.60
CA ARG A 211 -4.37 -20.75 15.96
C ARG A 211 -3.39 -21.61 16.76
N HIS A 212 -2.72 -22.58 16.12
CA HIS A 212 -1.68 -23.41 16.75
C HIS A 212 -0.43 -22.63 17.14
N SER A 213 -0.19 -21.48 16.50
CA SER A 213 0.96 -20.59 16.78
C SER A 213 0.69 -19.59 17.91
N LEU A 214 -0.57 -19.48 18.34
CA LEU A 214 -1.05 -18.48 19.30
C LEU A 214 -1.34 -19.09 20.68
N ARG A 215 -1.26 -18.28 21.74
CA ARG A 215 -1.60 -18.73 23.10
C ARG A 215 -3.11 -18.90 23.21
N ARG A 216 -3.56 -19.68 24.20
CA ARG A 216 -5.00 -19.84 24.49
C ARG A 216 -5.71 -18.50 24.80
N VAL A 217 -4.98 -17.58 25.43
CA VAL A 217 -5.48 -16.24 25.79
C VAL A 217 -5.56 -15.28 24.60
N ASP A 218 -4.85 -15.55 23.52
CA ASP A 218 -4.90 -14.74 22.30
C ASP A 218 -6.15 -15.11 21.50
N SER A 219 -6.76 -14.12 20.87
CA SER A 219 -7.92 -14.31 19.99
C SER A 219 -7.51 -14.22 18.53
N LEU A 220 -8.00 -15.13 17.70
CA LEU A 220 -7.89 -15.10 16.24
C LEU A 220 -9.29 -15.11 15.64
N MET A 221 -9.56 -14.19 14.72
CA MET A 221 -10.87 -14.01 14.08
C MET A 221 -10.68 -13.62 12.62
N ARG A 222 -11.60 -14.02 11.74
CA ARG A 222 -11.66 -13.47 10.39
C ARG A 222 -12.65 -12.29 10.41
N ILE A 223 -12.23 -11.19 9.81
CA ILE A 223 -12.99 -9.92 9.86
C ILE A 223 -13.40 -9.44 8.46
N GLY A 224 -12.96 -10.14 7.42
CA GLY A 224 -13.30 -9.90 6.02
C GLY A 224 -13.08 -11.15 5.17
N GLY A 225 -13.27 -11.03 3.85
CA GLY A 225 -13.09 -12.17 2.93
C GLY A 225 -11.67 -12.73 2.96
N ASP A 226 -10.68 -11.86 2.94
CA ASP A 226 -9.24 -12.13 2.90
C ASP A 226 -8.51 -11.58 4.15
N GLU A 227 -9.25 -11.18 5.18
CA GLU A 227 -8.73 -10.45 6.34
C GLU A 227 -8.86 -11.24 7.65
N LEU A 228 -7.75 -11.40 8.38
CA LEU A 228 -7.68 -11.99 9.72
C LEU A 228 -7.22 -10.96 10.74
N ALA A 229 -7.71 -11.05 11.97
CA ALA A 229 -7.29 -10.22 13.08
C ALA A 229 -6.89 -11.07 14.29
N ILE A 230 -5.76 -10.72 14.91
CA ILE A 230 -5.25 -11.37 16.11
C ILE A 230 -5.16 -10.33 17.23
N ILE A 231 -5.79 -10.64 18.36
CA ILE A 231 -5.72 -9.84 19.59
C ILE A 231 -4.77 -10.56 20.55
N VAL A 232 -3.63 -9.92 20.84
CA VAL A 232 -2.62 -10.40 21.78
C VAL A 232 -2.77 -9.63 23.09
N GLU A 233 -3.17 -10.33 24.15
CA GLU A 233 -3.35 -9.76 25.48
C GLU A 233 -2.11 -9.96 26.36
N LYS A 234 -1.91 -9.07 27.35
CA LYS A 234 -0.81 -9.13 28.32
C LYS A 234 0.58 -9.13 27.68
N VAL A 235 0.83 -8.13 26.86
CA VAL A 235 2.17 -7.86 26.32
C VAL A 235 3.01 -7.19 27.41
N GLU A 236 4.13 -7.79 27.80
CA GLU A 236 5.05 -7.24 28.80
C GLU A 236 6.11 -6.34 28.14
N ASP A 237 6.64 -6.75 26.97
CA ASP A 237 7.60 -5.95 26.17
C ASP A 237 7.33 -6.07 24.65
N SER A 238 7.78 -5.08 23.87
CA SER A 238 7.84 -5.04 22.41
C SER A 238 8.49 -6.29 21.78
N LEU A 239 9.49 -6.86 22.44
CA LEU A 239 10.15 -8.12 22.06
C LEU A 239 9.19 -9.32 22.01
N ASP A 240 8.14 -9.35 22.85
CA ASP A 240 7.14 -10.42 22.83
C ASP A 240 6.28 -10.37 21.56
N ILE A 241 5.96 -9.16 21.08
CA ILE A 241 5.15 -8.96 19.88
C ILE A 241 5.93 -9.42 18.65
N THR A 242 7.21 -9.03 18.53
CA THR A 242 8.05 -9.45 17.39
C THR A 242 8.19 -10.97 17.32
N GLN A 243 8.26 -11.67 18.45
CA GLN A 243 8.29 -13.13 18.47
C GLN A 243 6.97 -13.74 17.97
N ILE A 244 5.83 -13.18 18.36
CA ILE A 244 4.51 -13.63 17.87
C ILE A 244 4.39 -13.38 16.37
N ILE A 245 4.78 -12.20 15.89
CA ILE A 245 4.81 -11.87 14.45
C ILE A 245 5.66 -12.88 13.69
N ARG A 246 6.87 -13.19 14.16
CA ARG A 246 7.73 -14.20 13.51
C ARG A 246 7.07 -15.57 13.43
N LYS A 247 6.36 -16.02 14.48
CA LYS A 247 5.61 -17.29 14.45
C LYS A 247 4.48 -17.26 13.42
N VAL A 248 3.76 -16.14 13.37
CA VAL A 248 2.67 -15.92 12.41
C VAL A 248 3.19 -15.92 10.97
N VAL A 249 4.26 -15.16 10.69
CA VAL A 249 4.90 -15.10 9.37
C VAL A 249 5.39 -16.49 8.95
N ASN A 250 6.14 -17.18 9.81
CA ASN A 250 6.63 -18.54 9.52
C ASN A 250 5.49 -19.53 9.24
N ALA A 251 4.37 -19.40 9.94
CA ALA A 251 3.19 -20.24 9.69
C ALA A 251 2.54 -19.95 8.33
N LEU A 252 2.59 -18.70 7.85
CA LEU A 252 2.02 -18.32 6.56
C LEU A 252 2.90 -18.71 5.38
N ASP A 253 4.22 -18.72 5.56
CA ASP A 253 5.18 -19.10 4.52
C ASP A 253 5.16 -20.60 4.18
N GLU A 254 4.57 -21.44 5.05
CA GLU A 254 4.38 -22.86 4.75
C GLU A 254 3.33 -23.06 3.64
N PRO A 255 3.61 -23.85 2.59
CA PRO A 255 2.62 -24.11 1.55
C PRO A 255 1.34 -24.77 2.09
N VAL A 256 0.19 -24.41 1.52
CA VAL A 256 -1.11 -25.00 1.86
C VAL A 256 -1.57 -25.89 0.71
N THR A 257 -1.94 -27.14 1.00
CA THR A 257 -2.50 -28.04 0.00
C THR A 257 -4.02 -27.89 -0.09
N ILE A 258 -4.52 -27.62 -1.30
CA ILE A 258 -5.95 -27.53 -1.64
C ILE A 258 -6.18 -28.44 -2.83
N ASP A 259 -7.07 -29.43 -2.70
CA ASP A 259 -7.37 -30.42 -3.76
C ASP A 259 -6.13 -31.07 -4.42
N GLY A 260 -5.09 -31.33 -3.63
CA GLY A 260 -3.84 -31.93 -4.10
C GLY A 260 -2.87 -30.96 -4.80
N GLN A 261 -3.24 -29.69 -4.95
CA GLN A 261 -2.35 -28.63 -5.43
C GLN A 261 -1.72 -27.88 -4.25
N THR A 262 -0.43 -27.54 -4.38
CA THR A 262 0.31 -26.82 -3.35
C THR A 262 0.31 -25.33 -3.67
N VAL A 263 -0.28 -24.53 -2.79
CA VAL A 263 -0.41 -23.08 -2.94
C VAL A 263 0.47 -22.40 -1.90
N VAL A 264 1.31 -21.46 -2.35
CA VAL A 264 2.05 -20.56 -1.46
C VAL A 264 1.31 -19.24 -1.44
N VAL A 265 1.05 -18.72 -0.24
CA VAL A 265 0.39 -17.43 -0.05
C VAL A 265 1.38 -16.45 0.56
N SER A 266 1.34 -15.21 0.13
CA SER A 266 1.95 -14.09 0.85
C SER A 266 0.88 -13.35 1.63
N ALA A 267 1.27 -12.73 2.73
CA ALA A 267 0.36 -11.94 3.54
C ALA A 267 1.04 -10.66 4.03
N SER A 268 0.24 -9.60 4.10
CA SER A 268 0.65 -8.31 4.63
C SER A 268 0.04 -8.10 6.02
N LEU A 269 0.89 -7.76 7.00
CA LEU A 269 0.51 -7.63 8.40
C LEU A 269 0.71 -6.20 8.93
N GLY A 270 -0.30 -5.66 9.60
CA GLY A 270 -0.25 -4.39 10.29
C GLY A 270 -0.44 -4.54 11.78
N VAL A 271 0.39 -3.88 12.59
CA VAL A 271 0.43 -4.09 14.04
C VAL A 271 0.17 -2.80 14.78
N ALA A 272 -0.85 -2.74 15.64
CA ALA A 272 -1.16 -1.58 16.48
C ALA A 272 -1.13 -1.97 17.96
N THR A 273 -0.42 -1.21 18.80
CA THR A 273 -0.29 -1.49 20.23
C THR A 273 -1.07 -0.51 21.09
N TYR A 274 -1.77 -0.99 22.11
CA TYR A 274 -2.34 -0.16 23.17
C TYR A 274 -1.29 0.04 24.27
N PRO A 275 -1.09 1.29 24.76
CA PRO A 275 -1.88 2.49 24.47
C PRO A 275 -1.34 3.37 23.31
N GLU A 276 -0.20 3.06 22.71
CA GLU A 276 0.51 3.96 21.76
C GLU A 276 -0.29 4.28 20.49
N ALA A 277 -0.97 3.25 19.97
CA ALA A 277 -1.83 3.27 18.83
C ALA A 277 -3.31 3.51 19.20
N GLY A 278 -3.60 4.03 20.39
CA GLY A 278 -4.92 4.54 20.79
C GLY A 278 -5.66 3.65 21.77
N ASP A 279 -6.74 4.20 22.30
CA ASP A 279 -7.51 3.72 23.47
C ASP A 279 -8.89 3.15 23.11
N THR A 280 -9.32 3.22 21.84
CA THR A 280 -10.59 2.62 21.38
C THR A 280 -10.35 1.51 20.36
N ALA A 281 -11.29 0.56 20.29
CA ALA A 281 -11.23 -0.58 19.37
C ALA A 281 -11.19 -0.13 17.89
N GLU A 282 -11.96 0.90 17.55
CA GLU A 282 -11.99 1.49 16.19
C GLU A 282 -10.67 2.17 15.86
N ASN A 283 -10.07 2.88 16.81
CA ASN A 283 -8.78 3.54 16.63
C ASN A 283 -7.67 2.50 16.40
N LEU A 284 -7.62 1.44 17.21
CA LEU A 284 -6.65 0.36 17.03
C LEU A 284 -6.83 -0.37 15.70
N LEU A 285 -8.05 -0.75 15.34
CA LEU A 285 -8.31 -1.45 14.07
C LEU A 285 -7.95 -0.56 12.87
N ARG A 286 -8.37 0.71 12.87
CA ARG A 286 -8.04 1.66 11.80
C ARG A 286 -6.53 1.82 11.63
N ARG A 287 -5.79 1.83 12.74
CA ARG A 287 -4.35 2.01 12.78
C ARG A 287 -3.58 0.74 12.37
N ALA A 288 -4.04 -0.43 12.81
CA ALA A 288 -3.53 -1.72 12.34
C ALA A 288 -3.77 -1.90 10.83
N ASN A 289 -4.97 -1.58 10.33
CA ASN A 289 -5.27 -1.62 8.90
C ASN A 289 -4.36 -0.72 8.07
N ARG A 290 -4.07 0.49 8.57
CA ARG A 290 -3.17 1.40 7.86
C ARG A 290 -1.73 0.88 7.82
N ALA A 291 -1.23 0.29 8.91
CA ALA A 291 0.09 -0.34 8.93
C ALA A 291 0.15 -1.56 7.97
N MET A 292 -0.93 -2.34 7.87
CA MET A 292 -1.04 -3.46 6.93
C MET A 292 -0.95 -2.98 5.48
N PHE A 293 -1.61 -1.88 5.14
CA PHE A 293 -1.55 -1.30 3.80
C PHE A 293 -0.13 -0.85 3.42
N GLU A 294 0.65 -0.33 4.36
CA GLU A 294 2.07 -0.03 4.11
C GLU A 294 2.91 -1.30 3.94
N ALA A 295 2.59 -2.38 4.68
CA ALA A 295 3.24 -3.68 4.53
C ALA A 295 3.05 -4.28 3.12
N LYS A 296 1.90 -4.03 2.47
CA LYS A 296 1.64 -4.45 1.07
C LYS A 296 2.64 -3.92 0.03
N ARG A 297 3.47 -2.96 0.39
CA ARG A 297 4.48 -2.36 -0.49
C ARG A 297 5.77 -3.18 -0.53
N ASP A 298 5.99 -4.00 0.50
CA ASP A 298 7.12 -4.91 0.57
C ASP A 298 6.76 -6.24 -0.12
N PRO A 299 7.68 -6.87 -0.87
CA PRO A 299 7.41 -8.15 -1.52
C PRO A 299 7.35 -9.31 -0.52
N GLY A 300 6.48 -10.30 -0.80
CA GLY A 300 6.33 -11.50 0.02
C GLY A 300 5.56 -11.26 1.33
N THR A 301 5.66 -12.19 2.27
CA THR A 301 5.04 -12.02 3.59
C THR A 301 5.77 -10.93 4.38
N SER A 302 5.07 -9.85 4.72
CA SER A 302 5.67 -8.67 5.33
C SER A 302 4.85 -8.15 6.50
N TYR A 303 5.47 -7.33 7.37
CA TYR A 303 4.76 -6.70 8.47
C TYR A 303 5.27 -5.29 8.76
N ARG A 304 4.37 -4.42 9.24
CA ARG A 304 4.71 -3.08 9.72
C ARG A 304 4.00 -2.77 11.03
N PHE A 305 4.70 -2.11 11.93
CA PHE A 305 4.10 -1.53 13.13
C PHE A 305 3.47 -0.17 12.79
N TYR A 306 2.33 0.10 13.41
CA TYR A 306 1.76 1.43 13.48
C TYR A 306 2.69 2.29 14.34
N ASP A 307 3.33 3.25 13.69
CA ASP A 307 4.09 4.30 14.38
C ASP A 307 3.34 5.62 14.24
N ARG A 308 3.07 6.27 15.37
CA ARG A 308 2.43 7.59 15.42
C ARG A 308 3.24 8.65 14.66
N GLN A 309 4.57 8.50 14.60
CA GLN A 309 5.46 9.37 13.83
C GLN A 309 5.29 9.15 12.31
N LEU A 310 5.11 7.91 11.86
CA LEU A 310 4.81 7.59 10.46
C LEU A 310 3.42 8.08 10.02
N HIS A 311 2.46 8.30 10.93
CA HIS A 311 1.08 8.59 10.53
C HIS A 311 0.66 10.06 10.45
N ILE A 312 1.46 10.96 10.99
CA ILE A 312 1.47 12.36 10.54
C ILE A 312 1.67 12.37 9.01
N SER A 313 2.45 11.43 8.46
CA SER A 313 2.88 11.43 7.05
C SER A 313 1.79 11.26 5.98
N ALA A 314 0.73 10.43 6.05
CA ALA A 314 -0.17 10.29 4.87
C ALA A 314 -1.17 11.45 4.69
N GLY A 315 -1.71 12.01 5.78
CA GLY A 315 -2.50 13.26 5.71
C GLY A 315 -1.61 14.45 5.36
N TYR A 316 -0.39 14.44 5.90
CA TYR A 316 0.67 15.35 5.51
C TYR A 316 1.04 15.20 4.04
N GLN A 317 1.17 14.00 3.49
CA GLN A 317 1.56 13.74 2.10
C GLN A 317 0.47 14.16 1.12
N LEU A 318 -0.81 13.97 1.45
CA LEU A 318 -1.93 14.47 0.64
C LEU A 318 -1.97 16.00 0.63
N ARG A 319 -1.73 16.65 1.78
CA ARG A 319 -1.58 18.12 1.84
C ARG A 319 -0.34 18.58 1.07
N LEU A 320 0.80 17.93 1.30
CA LEU A 320 2.06 18.21 0.64
C LEU A 320 1.96 18.05 -0.88
N GLU A 321 1.20 17.07 -1.37
CA GLU A 321 0.91 16.92 -2.80
C GLU A 321 0.08 18.10 -3.33
N ALA A 322 -0.97 18.51 -2.61
CA ALA A 322 -1.80 19.66 -3.00
C ALA A 322 -0.99 20.97 -2.98
N ASP A 323 -0.18 21.16 -1.93
CA ASP A 323 0.70 22.32 -1.77
C ASP A 323 1.79 22.32 -2.86
N LEU A 324 2.38 21.17 -3.19
CA LEU A 324 3.39 21.06 -4.25
C LEU A 324 2.81 21.36 -5.64
N ARG A 325 1.55 21.00 -5.91
CA ARG A 325 0.85 21.44 -7.14
C ARG A 325 0.73 22.96 -7.21
N ASN A 326 0.48 23.62 -6.09
CA ASN A 326 0.43 25.07 -6.02
C ASN A 326 1.82 25.68 -6.15
N ALA A 327 2.84 25.08 -5.53
CA ALA A 327 4.23 25.53 -5.56
C ALA A 327 4.78 25.67 -6.98
N LEU A 328 4.49 24.69 -7.84
CA LEU A 328 4.89 24.71 -9.26
C LEU A 328 4.31 25.92 -10.02
N ARG A 329 3.12 26.40 -9.63
CA ARG A 329 2.46 27.58 -10.23
C ARG A 329 2.83 28.88 -9.51
N GLY A 330 3.17 28.80 -8.23
CA GLY A 330 3.29 29.92 -7.29
C GLY A 330 4.69 30.54 -7.16
N LYS A 331 5.69 30.07 -7.91
CA LYS A 331 7.11 30.47 -7.75
C LYS A 331 7.67 30.15 -6.35
N GLU A 332 7.21 29.06 -5.75
CA GLU A 332 7.68 28.61 -4.42
C GLU A 332 8.86 27.64 -4.53
N LEU A 333 9.09 27.07 -5.72
CA LEU A 333 10.26 26.25 -6.01
C LEU A 333 11.45 27.13 -6.39
N GLU A 334 12.62 26.79 -5.87
CA GLU A 334 13.89 27.42 -6.24
C GLU A 334 15.02 26.38 -6.35
N LEU A 335 16.11 26.77 -7.00
CA LEU A 335 17.30 25.95 -7.11
C LEU A 335 18.42 26.50 -6.23
N TYR A 336 19.01 25.61 -5.46
CA TYR A 336 20.30 25.82 -4.81
C TYR A 336 21.37 25.12 -5.65
N TYR A 337 22.59 25.59 -5.51
CA TYR A 337 23.72 25.13 -6.32
C TYR A 337 24.81 24.68 -5.38
N GLN A 338 25.29 23.45 -5.56
CA GLN A 338 26.45 22.97 -4.83
C GLN A 338 27.63 22.84 -5.79
N PRO A 339 28.76 23.52 -5.54
CA PRO A 339 29.90 23.48 -6.45
C PRO A 339 30.64 22.15 -6.36
N ARG A 340 31.08 21.67 -7.53
CA ARG A 340 32.01 20.56 -7.74
C ARG A 340 33.39 21.12 -8.05
N ILE A 341 34.39 20.64 -7.32
CA ILE A 341 35.76 21.15 -7.39
C ILE A 341 36.63 20.10 -8.06
N ASP A 342 37.35 20.51 -9.10
CA ASP A 342 38.38 19.70 -9.73
C ASP A 342 39.57 19.58 -8.77
N LEU A 343 39.99 18.36 -8.44
CA LEU A 343 41.01 18.14 -7.42
C LEU A 343 42.42 18.52 -7.87
N ALA A 344 42.68 18.59 -9.18
CA ALA A 344 43.98 18.92 -9.73
C ALA A 344 44.21 20.43 -9.80
N THR A 345 43.18 21.18 -10.18
CA THR A 345 43.22 22.64 -10.35
C THR A 345 42.69 23.40 -9.13
N GLU A 346 41.94 22.74 -8.25
CA GLU A 346 41.16 23.33 -7.16
C GLU A 346 40.13 24.40 -7.59
N GLU A 347 39.81 24.42 -8.88
CA GLU A 347 38.82 25.30 -9.49
C GLU A 347 37.42 24.68 -9.48
N VAL A 348 36.39 25.52 -9.58
CA VAL A 348 35.01 25.06 -9.69
C VAL A 348 34.77 24.58 -11.12
N ARG A 349 34.51 23.29 -11.28
CA ARG A 349 34.28 22.65 -12.57
C ARG A 349 32.80 22.70 -12.99
N GLY A 350 31.92 22.52 -12.02
CA GLY A 350 30.48 22.53 -12.24
C GLY A 350 29.69 22.74 -10.96
N VAL A 351 28.38 22.69 -11.08
CA VAL A 351 27.43 22.80 -9.97
C VAL A 351 26.31 21.78 -10.10
N GLU A 352 25.92 21.17 -9.00
CA GLU A 352 24.69 20.39 -8.93
C GLU A 352 23.50 21.30 -8.60
N CYS A 353 22.44 21.21 -9.41
CA CYS A 353 21.19 21.94 -9.24
C CYS A 353 20.26 21.19 -8.29
N LEU A 354 20.19 21.66 -7.05
CA LEU A 354 19.45 21.02 -5.98
C LEU A 354 18.13 21.76 -5.72
N LEU A 355 17.02 21.06 -5.96
CA LEU A 355 15.69 21.61 -5.77
C LEU A 355 15.40 21.92 -4.30
N ARG A 356 14.80 23.08 -4.06
CA ARG A 356 14.31 23.54 -2.76
C ARG A 356 12.90 24.07 -2.88
N TRP A 357 12.14 23.96 -1.80
CA TRP A 357 10.77 24.45 -1.76
C TRP A 357 10.57 25.43 -0.60
N ASN A 358 10.33 26.69 -0.93
CA ASN A 358 9.93 27.72 0.02
C ASN A 358 8.42 27.65 0.27
N HIS A 359 8.02 26.77 1.17
CA HIS A 359 6.63 26.62 1.53
C HIS A 359 6.14 27.85 2.33
N PRO A 360 5.00 28.46 1.98
CA PRO A 360 4.54 29.72 2.57
C PRO A 360 4.35 29.64 4.09
N GLU A 361 3.86 28.51 4.60
CA GLU A 361 3.66 28.31 6.04
C GLU A 361 4.85 27.66 6.78
N ARG A 362 5.71 26.91 6.08
CA ARG A 362 6.71 26.02 6.69
C ARG A 362 8.15 26.49 6.47
N GLY A 363 8.36 27.49 5.64
CA GLY A 363 9.69 27.90 5.22
C GLY A 363 10.33 26.88 4.28
N LEU A 364 11.65 26.72 4.38
CA LEU A 364 12.42 25.88 3.47
C LEU A 364 12.20 24.39 3.75
N VAL A 365 11.47 23.71 2.88
CA VAL A 365 11.23 22.26 2.90
C VAL A 365 12.31 21.56 2.10
N GLY A 366 12.96 20.57 2.71
CA GLY A 366 14.06 19.81 2.11
C GLY A 366 13.59 18.77 1.07
N PRO A 367 14.45 18.40 0.10
CA PRO A 367 14.10 17.47 -0.98
C PRO A 367 13.66 16.09 -0.47
N ASP A 368 14.30 15.55 0.57
CA ASP A 368 13.96 14.25 1.16
C ASP A 368 12.49 14.15 1.59
N GLU A 369 11.86 15.29 1.88
CA GLU A 369 10.48 15.33 2.37
C GLU A 369 9.46 15.38 1.22
N PHE A 370 9.71 16.14 0.16
CA PHE A 370 8.73 16.37 -0.92
C PHE A 370 9.01 15.59 -2.21
N ILE A 371 10.26 15.21 -2.51
CA ILE A 371 10.60 14.43 -3.71
C ILE A 371 9.84 13.09 -3.73
N PRO A 372 9.78 12.30 -2.64
CA PRO A 372 9.01 11.06 -2.65
C PRO A 372 7.52 11.26 -2.93
N VAL A 373 6.96 12.42 -2.55
CA VAL A 373 5.56 12.79 -2.85
C VAL A 373 5.42 13.20 -4.31
N ALA A 374 6.36 14.00 -4.82
CA ALA A 374 6.41 14.40 -6.22
C ALA A 374 6.48 13.19 -7.15
N GLU A 375 7.31 12.21 -6.82
CA GLU A 375 7.42 10.98 -7.57
C GLU A 375 6.10 10.22 -7.55
N ARG A 376 5.58 9.85 -6.36
CA ARG A 376 4.33 9.06 -6.25
C ARG A 376 3.15 9.68 -6.98
N SER A 377 2.98 11.00 -6.89
CA SER A 377 1.90 11.76 -7.53
C SER A 377 2.13 12.05 -9.03
N GLY A 378 3.33 11.79 -9.55
CA GLY A 378 3.72 12.12 -10.93
C GLY A 378 4.10 13.58 -11.15
N LEU A 379 4.05 14.42 -10.12
CA LEU A 379 4.47 15.83 -10.20
C LEU A 379 5.97 16.00 -10.43
N ILE A 380 6.78 14.97 -10.16
CA ILE A 380 8.22 15.00 -10.43
C ILE A 380 8.53 15.24 -11.92
N VAL A 381 7.64 14.83 -12.83
CA VAL A 381 7.85 15.00 -14.27
C VAL A 381 7.81 16.49 -14.68
N PRO A 382 6.71 17.24 -14.43
CA PRO A 382 6.69 18.67 -14.73
C PRO A 382 7.68 19.48 -13.88
N ILE A 383 7.98 19.05 -12.64
CA ILE A 383 9.03 19.68 -11.82
C ILE A 383 10.40 19.49 -12.48
N GLY A 384 10.74 18.28 -12.92
CA GLY A 384 12.02 18.00 -13.57
C GLY A 384 12.24 18.85 -14.84
N TYR A 385 11.20 19.04 -15.65
CA TYR A 385 11.27 19.95 -16.79
C TYR A 385 11.48 21.41 -16.39
N TRP A 386 10.82 21.86 -15.32
CA TRP A 386 11.06 23.19 -14.76
C TRP A 386 12.50 23.34 -14.24
N VAL A 387 13.07 22.32 -13.58
CA VAL A 387 14.47 22.34 -13.13
C VAL A 387 15.42 22.48 -14.31
N ILE A 388 15.22 21.70 -15.38
CA ILE A 388 16.06 21.78 -16.60
C ILE A 388 15.96 23.17 -17.23
N GLU A 389 14.76 23.76 -17.31
CA GLU A 389 14.57 25.12 -17.82
C GLU A 389 15.32 26.16 -16.97
N GLN A 390 15.25 26.05 -15.64
CA GLN A 390 15.99 26.96 -14.75
C GLN A 390 17.50 26.75 -14.85
N ALA A 391 17.98 25.52 -14.98
CA ALA A 391 19.40 25.22 -15.18
C ALA A 391 19.91 25.83 -16.49
N CYS A 392 19.17 25.70 -17.59
CA CYS A 392 19.51 26.33 -18.87
C CYS A 392 19.59 27.86 -18.72
N LYS A 393 18.65 28.47 -17.99
CA LYS A 393 18.69 29.90 -17.72
C LYS A 393 19.94 30.30 -16.94
N ARG A 394 20.34 29.55 -15.92
CA ARG A 394 21.56 29.83 -15.15
C ARG A 394 22.83 29.62 -15.95
N LEU A 395 22.84 28.65 -16.85
CA LEU A 395 23.95 28.42 -17.78
C LEU A 395 24.19 29.66 -18.65
N GLN A 396 23.13 30.26 -19.22
CA GLN A 396 23.24 31.53 -19.94
C GLN A 396 23.77 32.65 -19.04
N GLU A 397 23.17 32.83 -17.86
CA GLU A 397 23.58 33.88 -16.92
C GLU A 397 25.05 33.70 -16.48
N SER A 398 25.54 32.48 -16.25
CA SER A 398 26.95 32.23 -15.93
C SER A 398 27.89 32.64 -17.07
N ALA A 399 27.52 32.36 -18.32
CA ALA A 399 28.33 32.72 -19.47
C ALA A 399 28.44 34.25 -19.61
N GLU A 400 27.33 34.97 -19.42
CA GLU A 400 27.29 36.44 -19.41
C GLU A 400 28.11 37.05 -18.26
N MET A 401 28.19 36.36 -17.12
CA MET A 401 28.99 36.76 -15.95
C MET A 401 30.48 36.41 -16.05
N GLY A 402 30.92 35.75 -17.13
CA GLY A 402 32.33 35.40 -17.36
C GLY A 402 32.73 33.99 -16.91
N PHE A 403 31.77 33.08 -16.69
CA PHE A 403 31.99 31.68 -16.37
C PHE A 403 31.47 30.73 -17.46
N PRO A 404 31.94 30.84 -18.73
CA PRO A 404 31.35 30.13 -19.87
C PRO A 404 31.61 28.63 -19.90
N GLY A 405 32.42 28.08 -18.99
CA GLY A 405 32.73 26.64 -18.92
C GLY A 405 32.11 25.92 -17.72
N LEU A 406 31.22 26.59 -16.97
CA LEU A 406 30.61 26.02 -15.77
C LEU A 406 29.53 25.00 -16.15
N VAL A 407 29.72 23.74 -15.76
CA VAL A 407 28.76 22.66 -16.00
C VAL A 407 27.61 22.73 -14.98
N PHE A 408 26.38 22.57 -15.44
CA PHE A 408 25.18 22.47 -14.59
C PHE A 408 24.63 21.05 -14.64
N ALA A 409 24.74 20.35 -13.51
CA ALA A 409 24.19 19.02 -13.33
C ALA A 409 22.76 19.08 -12.77
N VAL A 410 21.86 18.28 -13.35
CA VAL A 410 20.45 18.18 -12.96
C VAL A 410 20.07 16.72 -12.79
N ASN A 411 19.53 16.39 -11.63
CA ASN A 411 18.96 15.08 -11.35
C ASN A 411 17.73 14.78 -12.22
N LEU A 412 17.74 13.60 -12.87
CA LEU A 412 16.69 13.08 -13.72
C LEU A 412 15.99 11.90 -13.04
N SER A 413 14.72 12.08 -12.67
CA SER A 413 13.95 11.02 -12.00
C SER A 413 13.58 9.89 -12.96
N PHE A 414 13.58 8.64 -12.47
CA PHE A 414 13.13 7.48 -13.23
C PHE A 414 11.73 7.65 -13.83
N ARG A 415 10.83 8.38 -13.15
CA ARG A 415 9.47 8.61 -13.64
C ARG A 415 9.41 9.50 -14.89
N GLN A 416 10.44 10.31 -15.16
CA GLN A 416 10.51 11.08 -16.41
C GLN A 416 10.70 10.16 -17.62
N PHE A 417 11.34 8.99 -17.47
CA PHE A 417 11.42 7.99 -18.53
C PHE A 417 10.07 7.33 -18.86
N HIS A 418 9.04 7.49 -18.02
CA HIS A 418 7.69 7.04 -18.36
C HIS A 418 6.97 8.02 -19.32
N ASP A 419 7.44 9.27 -19.40
CA ASP A 419 6.94 10.23 -20.37
C ASP A 419 7.52 9.92 -21.75
N ARG A 420 6.66 9.38 -22.63
CA ARG A 420 7.05 9.06 -24.01
C ARG A 420 7.51 10.27 -24.82
N LYS A 421 7.25 11.50 -24.36
CA LYS A 421 7.67 12.77 -24.98
C LYS A 421 8.84 13.45 -24.26
N MET A 422 9.55 12.75 -23.38
CA MET A 422 10.66 13.31 -22.61
C MET A 422 11.72 13.94 -23.51
N THR A 423 12.26 13.18 -24.48
CA THR A 423 13.29 13.68 -25.40
C THR A 423 12.82 14.93 -26.15
N GLU A 424 11.60 14.92 -26.69
CA GLU A 424 11.00 16.06 -27.42
C GLU A 424 10.86 17.29 -26.51
N THR A 425 10.44 17.09 -25.27
CA THR A 425 10.21 18.18 -24.31
C THR A 425 11.53 18.80 -23.87
N ILE A 426 12.54 17.99 -23.54
CA ILE A 426 13.89 18.47 -23.18
C ILE A 426 14.52 19.20 -24.38
N PHE A 427 14.42 18.64 -25.58
CA PHE A 427 14.89 19.29 -26.81
C PHE A 427 14.27 20.68 -26.97
N ARG A 428 12.95 20.82 -26.77
CA ARG A 428 12.26 22.13 -26.87
C ARG A 428 12.77 23.12 -25.82
N ILE A 429 12.99 22.68 -24.59
CA ILE A 429 13.51 23.55 -23.51
C ILE A 429 14.89 24.07 -23.89
N ILE A 430 15.79 23.18 -24.28
CA ILE A 430 17.17 23.51 -24.68
C ILE A 430 17.18 24.42 -25.91
N PHE A 431 16.39 24.10 -26.93
CA PHE A 431 16.30 24.89 -28.16
C PHE A 431 15.83 26.32 -27.87
N ASN A 432 14.81 26.47 -27.03
CA ASN A 432 14.31 27.79 -26.63
C ASN A 432 15.32 28.55 -25.77
N ALA A 433 16.08 27.84 -24.94
CA ALA A 433 17.11 28.43 -24.11
C ALA A 433 18.39 28.76 -24.90
N ASN A 434 18.62 28.22 -26.09
CA ASN A 434 19.81 28.51 -26.91
C ASN A 434 21.13 28.48 -26.10
N VAL A 435 21.35 27.39 -25.37
CA VAL A 435 22.52 27.15 -24.51
C VAL A 435 23.50 26.20 -25.17
N ASP A 436 24.76 26.25 -24.72
CA ASP A 436 25.72 25.18 -25.01
C ASP A 436 25.35 23.94 -24.20
N THR A 437 24.85 22.92 -24.89
CA THR A 437 24.38 21.67 -24.30
C THR A 437 25.48 20.82 -23.70
N SER A 438 26.74 21.04 -24.10
CA SER A 438 27.89 20.34 -23.50
C SER A 438 28.15 20.71 -22.04
N LEU A 439 27.52 21.80 -21.58
CA LEU A 439 27.57 22.27 -20.21
C LEU A 439 26.32 21.89 -19.40
N LEU A 440 25.38 21.17 -19.99
CA LEU A 440 24.23 20.59 -19.30
C LEU A 440 24.48 19.11 -19.07
N GLU A 441 24.49 18.70 -17.81
CA GLU A 441 24.67 17.33 -17.39
C GLU A 441 23.38 16.80 -16.74
N LEU A 442 22.97 15.59 -17.12
CA LEU A 442 21.83 14.92 -16.49
C LEU A 442 22.34 13.76 -15.62
N GLU A 443 22.00 13.80 -14.34
CA GLU A 443 22.36 12.78 -13.36
C GLU A 443 21.22 11.78 -13.24
N LEU A 444 21.53 10.49 -13.20
CA LEU A 444 20.55 9.43 -13.07
C LEU A 444 21.04 8.36 -12.11
N THR A 445 20.14 7.80 -11.31
CA THR A 445 20.46 6.66 -10.45
C THR A 445 20.49 5.37 -11.25
N GLU A 446 21.23 4.37 -10.77
CA GLU A 446 21.26 3.04 -11.40
C GLU A 446 19.85 2.41 -11.50
N SER A 447 19.06 2.54 -10.45
CA SER A 447 17.69 1.98 -10.39
C SER A 447 16.76 2.58 -11.44
N ALA A 448 16.98 3.84 -11.84
CA ALA A 448 16.19 4.49 -12.89
C ALA A 448 16.29 3.78 -14.24
N MET A 449 17.38 3.04 -14.47
CA MET A 449 17.66 2.37 -15.76
C MET A 449 17.03 0.98 -15.89
N MET A 450 16.56 0.39 -14.78
CA MET A 450 16.23 -1.04 -14.71
C MET A 450 14.80 -1.39 -15.14
N HIS A 451 13.89 -0.42 -15.29
CA HIS A 451 12.48 -0.71 -15.58
C HIS A 451 12.19 -0.97 -17.07
N ASP A 452 12.80 -0.18 -17.97
CA ASP A 452 12.73 -0.36 -19.43
C ASP A 452 14.08 0.05 -20.05
N PRO A 453 15.10 -0.83 -19.99
CA PRO A 453 16.48 -0.47 -20.31
C PRO A 453 16.68 -0.12 -21.78
N GLU A 454 15.94 -0.73 -22.70
CA GLU A 454 16.02 -0.42 -24.14
C GLU A 454 15.48 0.98 -24.43
N TYR A 455 14.33 1.34 -23.84
CA TYR A 455 13.77 2.67 -24.00
C TYR A 455 14.66 3.75 -23.38
N ALA A 456 15.12 3.52 -22.14
CA ALA A 456 16.01 4.45 -21.45
C ALA A 456 17.30 4.67 -22.26
N GLN A 457 17.94 3.60 -22.73
CA GLN A 457 19.14 3.70 -23.57
C GLN A 457 18.90 4.47 -24.87
N ARG A 458 17.72 4.33 -25.49
CA ARG A 458 17.37 5.12 -26.68
C ARG A 458 17.25 6.61 -26.34
N CYS A 459 16.52 6.96 -25.28
CA CYS A 459 16.37 8.35 -24.84
C CYS A 459 17.72 9.00 -24.49
N LEU A 460 18.57 8.29 -23.75
CA LEU A 460 19.91 8.77 -23.40
C LEU A 460 20.76 9.01 -24.66
N ARG A 461 20.70 8.12 -25.66
CA ARG A 461 21.40 8.31 -26.94
C ARG A 461 20.87 9.51 -27.73
N GLU A 462 19.56 9.68 -27.81
CA GLU A 462 18.93 10.82 -28.49
C GLU A 462 19.35 12.15 -27.85
N LEU A 463 19.36 12.21 -26.52
CA LEU A 463 19.78 13.40 -25.77
C LEU A 463 21.30 13.63 -25.84
N ASN A 464 22.11 12.57 -25.83
CA ASN A 464 23.56 12.68 -25.98
C ASN A 464 23.95 13.21 -27.37
N GLN A 465 23.19 12.87 -28.42
CA GLN A 465 23.37 13.45 -29.77
C GLN A 465 23.12 14.97 -29.81
N LEU A 466 22.40 15.51 -28.82
CA LEU A 466 22.24 16.96 -28.66
C LEU A 466 23.43 17.60 -27.95
N GLY A 467 24.42 16.83 -27.47
CA GLY A 467 25.59 17.29 -26.73
C GLY A 467 25.50 17.19 -25.22
N ILE A 468 24.38 16.66 -24.67
CA ILE A 468 24.16 16.53 -23.23
C ILE A 468 25.04 15.42 -22.66
N SER A 469 25.72 15.69 -21.54
CA SER A 469 26.49 14.68 -20.79
C SER A 469 25.60 13.96 -19.76
N PHE A 470 26.00 12.75 -19.39
CA PHE A 470 25.29 11.96 -18.40
C PHE A 470 26.22 11.50 -17.30
N ALA A 471 25.73 11.63 -16.07
CA ALA A 471 26.38 11.17 -14.87
C ALA A 471 25.56 10.04 -14.22
N LEU A 472 26.24 8.99 -13.77
CA LEU A 472 25.62 7.94 -12.98
C LEU A 472 25.78 8.26 -11.49
N ASP A 473 24.64 8.41 -10.80
CA ASP A 473 24.58 8.74 -9.39
C ASP A 473 24.48 7.50 -8.49
N ASP A 474 24.82 7.66 -7.21
CA ASP A 474 24.80 6.63 -6.16
C ASP A 474 25.61 5.34 -6.49
N PHE A 475 26.70 5.45 -7.23
CA PHE A 475 27.41 4.28 -7.75
C PHE A 475 28.07 3.45 -6.63
N GLY A 476 27.87 2.13 -6.68
CA GLY A 476 28.43 1.16 -5.73
C GLY A 476 27.47 0.71 -4.62
N THR A 477 26.29 1.34 -4.47
CA THR A 477 25.30 0.99 -3.43
C THR A 477 24.35 -0.15 -3.82
N GLY A 478 24.38 -0.60 -5.09
CA GLY A 478 23.49 -1.62 -5.67
C GLY A 478 24.20 -2.72 -6.47
N PHE A 479 23.41 -3.55 -7.17
CA PHE A 479 23.92 -4.60 -8.07
C PHE A 479 24.33 -4.03 -9.43
N SER A 480 25.38 -3.20 -9.46
CA SER A 480 25.85 -2.58 -10.69
C SER A 480 26.29 -3.64 -11.71
N SER A 481 25.50 -3.79 -12.78
CA SER A 481 25.95 -4.60 -13.92
C SER A 481 26.93 -3.75 -14.74
N LEU A 482 28.22 -4.03 -14.59
CA LEU A 482 29.30 -3.43 -15.40
C LEU A 482 29.03 -3.48 -16.91
N SER A 483 28.25 -4.47 -17.37
CA SER A 483 27.79 -4.57 -18.75
C SER A 483 26.96 -3.36 -19.19
N ASN A 484 26.19 -2.77 -18.28
CA ASN A 484 25.28 -1.67 -18.61
C ASN A 484 26.07 -0.38 -18.80
N LEU A 485 27.07 -0.11 -17.95
CA LEU A 485 27.95 1.06 -18.06
C LEU A 485 28.63 1.18 -19.44
N GLN A 486 29.05 0.05 -20.03
CA GLN A 486 29.71 0.04 -21.35
C GLN A 486 28.80 0.43 -22.53
N HIS A 487 27.48 0.36 -22.36
CA HIS A 487 26.52 0.57 -23.44
C HIS A 487 25.76 1.89 -23.34
N LEU A 488 26.08 2.70 -22.34
CA LEU A 488 25.41 3.95 -22.03
C LEU A 488 26.35 5.12 -22.30
N PRO A 489 25.84 6.27 -22.74
CA PRO A 489 26.65 7.47 -22.97
C PRO A 489 26.98 8.18 -21.64
N ILE A 490 27.51 7.44 -20.66
CA ILE A 490 27.90 7.96 -19.35
C ILE A 490 29.33 8.50 -19.46
N SER A 491 29.53 9.75 -19.05
CA SER A 491 30.84 10.41 -19.02
C SER A 491 31.38 10.59 -17.60
N LEU A 492 30.53 10.44 -16.59
CA LEU A 492 30.86 10.71 -15.20
C LEU A 492 30.17 9.72 -14.26
N VAL A 493 30.85 9.33 -13.18
CA VAL A 493 30.30 8.48 -12.11
C VAL A 493 30.47 9.20 -10.78
N LYS A 494 29.42 9.22 -9.97
CA LYS A 494 29.39 9.81 -8.64
C LYS A 494 29.47 8.72 -7.58
N ILE A 495 30.50 8.77 -6.73
CA ILE A 495 30.66 7.87 -5.59
C ILE A 495 29.73 8.36 -4.49
N ASP A 496 28.82 7.50 -4.04
CA ASP A 496 27.87 7.82 -2.99
C ASP A 496 28.57 8.25 -1.68
N LYS A 497 27.97 9.23 -1.00
CA LYS A 497 28.46 9.78 0.25
C LYS A 497 28.63 8.73 1.36
N SER A 498 27.88 7.63 1.36
CA SER A 498 28.00 6.61 2.42
C SER A 498 29.39 5.99 2.47
N PHE A 499 30.01 5.72 1.31
CA PHE A 499 31.38 5.23 1.23
C PHE A 499 32.39 6.28 1.69
N VAL A 500 32.19 7.54 1.29
CA VAL A 500 33.09 8.65 1.64
C VAL A 500 33.05 8.96 3.13
N GLN A 501 31.87 8.86 3.76
CA GLN A 501 31.69 9.05 5.20
C GLN A 501 32.41 7.97 6.04
N GLU A 502 32.60 6.76 5.49
CA GLU A 502 33.32 5.67 6.17
C GLU A 502 34.85 5.72 6.00
N LEU A 503 35.38 6.62 5.16
CA LEU A 503 36.84 6.76 4.96
C LEU A 503 37.57 7.03 6.28
N GLY A 504 38.67 6.29 6.50
CA GLY A 504 39.47 6.33 7.72
C GLY A 504 38.94 5.47 8.87
N ASN A 505 37.69 4.97 8.78
CA ASN A 505 37.09 4.06 9.77
C ASN A 505 36.92 2.64 9.23
N SER A 506 36.71 2.49 7.92
CA SER A 506 36.44 1.22 7.25
C SER A 506 37.45 0.96 6.13
N ALA A 507 38.28 -0.07 6.30
CA ALA A 507 39.18 -0.51 5.24
C ALA A 507 38.39 -0.95 4.00
N ASP A 508 37.22 -1.57 4.18
CA ASP A 508 36.40 -2.03 3.06
C ASP A 508 35.90 -0.86 2.20
N ALA A 509 35.46 0.24 2.82
CA ALA A 509 35.06 1.46 2.10
C ALA A 509 36.23 2.05 1.28
N GLU A 510 37.44 2.07 1.85
CA GLU A 510 38.64 2.50 1.11
C GLU A 510 38.92 1.62 -0.11
N HIS A 511 38.81 0.29 0.02
CA HIS A 511 39.01 -0.63 -1.11
C HIS A 511 37.96 -0.45 -2.20
N ILE A 512 36.69 -0.23 -1.81
CA ILE A 512 35.59 0.00 -2.75
C ILE A 512 35.83 1.30 -3.53
N ILE A 513 36.16 2.40 -2.86
CA ILE A 513 36.43 3.68 -3.52
C ILE A 513 37.60 3.55 -4.52
N ARG A 514 38.69 2.87 -4.14
CA ARG A 514 39.82 2.60 -5.05
C ARG A 514 39.40 1.80 -6.28
N ALA A 515 38.59 0.76 -6.07
CA ALA A 515 38.09 -0.07 -7.15
C ALA A 515 37.19 0.72 -8.11
N ILE A 516 36.30 1.56 -7.58
CA ILE A 516 35.42 2.42 -8.39
C ILE A 516 36.24 3.39 -9.24
N ILE A 517 37.20 4.11 -8.64
CA ILE A 517 38.04 5.07 -9.36
C ILE A 517 38.82 4.37 -10.47
N SER A 518 39.51 3.28 -10.14
CA SER A 518 40.31 2.53 -11.12
C SER A 518 39.46 1.98 -12.27
N LEU A 519 38.24 1.53 -11.98
CA LEU A 519 37.31 1.03 -12.99
C LEU A 519 36.84 2.15 -13.92
N ALA A 520 36.37 3.26 -13.36
CA ALA A 520 35.87 4.39 -14.14
C ALA A 520 36.94 4.93 -15.08
N HIS A 521 38.16 5.13 -14.59
CA HIS A 521 39.31 5.55 -15.41
C HIS A 521 39.65 4.56 -16.51
N SER A 522 39.55 3.25 -16.24
CA SER A 522 39.76 2.21 -17.26
C SER A 522 38.71 2.27 -18.39
N LEU A 523 37.53 2.82 -18.10
CA LEU A 523 36.45 3.06 -19.05
C LEU A 523 36.46 4.49 -19.63
N GLN A 524 37.47 5.31 -19.29
CA GLN A 524 37.56 6.73 -19.66
C GLN A 524 36.40 7.57 -19.15
N ILE A 525 35.89 7.24 -17.97
CA ILE A 525 34.81 7.92 -17.26
C ILE A 525 35.41 8.70 -16.10
N SER A 526 35.02 9.96 -15.94
CA SER A 526 35.44 10.82 -14.81
C SER A 526 34.72 10.44 -13.52
N VAL A 527 35.33 10.72 -12.37
CA VAL A 527 34.79 10.37 -11.06
C VAL A 527 34.62 11.60 -10.17
N VAL A 528 33.43 11.71 -9.57
CA VAL A 528 33.13 12.69 -8.53
C VAL A 528 32.92 11.94 -7.21
N ALA A 529 33.60 12.33 -6.14
CA ALA A 529 33.28 11.82 -4.80
C ALA A 529 32.36 12.79 -4.05
N GLU A 530 31.22 12.27 -3.58
CA GLU A 530 30.23 13.08 -2.86
C GLU A 530 30.39 13.01 -1.34
N GLY A 531 29.89 14.04 -0.64
CA GLY A 531 29.87 14.06 0.82
C GLY A 531 31.25 14.21 1.47
N VAL A 532 32.20 14.86 0.79
CA VAL A 532 33.51 15.18 1.39
C VAL A 532 33.34 16.28 2.45
N GLU A 533 33.65 15.96 3.71
CA GLU A 533 33.46 16.87 4.85
C GLU A 533 34.76 17.18 5.60
N THR A 534 35.78 16.34 5.46
CA THR A 534 37.04 16.45 6.22
C THR A 534 38.26 16.51 5.31
N GLU A 535 39.33 17.12 5.82
CA GLU A 535 40.63 17.18 5.12
C GLU A 535 41.23 15.78 4.90
N GLY A 536 41.02 14.84 5.83
CA GLY A 536 41.46 13.46 5.68
C GLY A 536 40.81 12.73 4.50
N GLN A 537 39.50 12.91 4.30
CA GLN A 537 38.78 12.38 3.14
C GLN A 537 39.29 13.00 1.83
N LEU A 538 39.47 14.31 1.81
CA LEU A 538 40.00 15.04 0.66
C LEU A 538 41.37 14.49 0.23
N GLU A 539 42.29 14.37 1.19
CA GLU A 539 43.66 13.95 0.92
C GLU A 539 43.73 12.48 0.47
N PHE A 540 42.88 11.60 1.04
CA PHE A 540 42.75 10.23 0.55
C PHE A 540 42.29 10.20 -0.92
N LEU A 541 41.23 10.95 -1.26
CA LEU A 541 40.68 10.98 -2.63
C LEU A 541 41.68 11.55 -3.63
N ARG A 542 42.45 12.57 -3.24
CA ARG A 542 43.56 13.12 -4.01
C ARG A 542 44.66 12.08 -4.27
N GLN A 543 45.02 11.30 -3.26
CA GLN A 543 46.00 10.20 -3.41
C GLN A 543 45.52 9.07 -4.32
N GLN A 544 44.20 8.84 -4.37
CA GLN A 544 43.61 7.88 -5.30
C GLN A 544 43.35 8.47 -6.70
N HIS A 545 43.79 9.71 -6.96
CA HIS A 545 43.59 10.43 -8.22
C HIS A 545 42.12 10.59 -8.61
N CYS A 546 41.21 10.78 -7.65
CA CYS A 546 39.83 11.18 -7.94
C CYS A 546 39.81 12.51 -8.73
N ASP A 547 38.92 12.65 -9.70
CA ASP A 547 38.92 13.80 -10.62
C ASP A 547 38.29 15.04 -9.98
N GLU A 548 37.07 14.90 -9.46
CA GLU A 548 36.34 15.98 -8.82
C GLU A 548 35.79 15.55 -7.45
N ILE A 549 35.46 16.54 -6.62
CA ILE A 549 34.77 16.31 -5.35
C ILE A 549 33.63 17.29 -5.13
N GLN A 550 32.66 16.83 -4.34
CA GLN A 550 31.53 17.62 -3.90
C GLN A 550 31.27 17.34 -2.41
N GLY A 551 31.11 18.40 -1.61
CA GLY A 551 30.83 18.21 -0.19
C GLY A 551 30.96 19.47 0.65
N TYR A 552 30.58 19.35 1.92
CA TYR A 552 30.53 20.47 2.85
C TYR A 552 31.91 20.99 3.26
N TYR A 553 32.97 20.23 2.99
CA TYR A 553 34.34 20.71 3.15
C TYR A 553 34.57 22.03 2.40
N TYR A 554 34.07 22.14 1.16
CA TYR A 554 34.19 23.36 0.37
C TYR A 554 32.98 24.27 0.48
N ALA A 555 31.78 23.71 0.30
CA ALA A 555 30.56 24.49 0.29
C ALA A 555 29.32 23.62 0.52
N ARG A 556 28.39 24.17 1.30
CA ARG A 556 27.00 23.70 1.33
C ARG A 556 26.27 24.21 0.08
N PRO A 557 25.17 23.54 -0.34
CA PRO A 557 24.28 24.08 -1.36
C PRO A 557 23.86 25.51 -1.01
N MET A 558 23.92 26.42 -1.99
CA MET A 558 23.66 27.84 -1.78
C MET A 558 22.79 28.46 -2.88
N PRO A 559 22.08 29.56 -2.62
CA PRO A 559 21.37 30.31 -3.66
C PRO A 559 22.32 30.83 -4.75
N TRP A 560 21.76 31.15 -5.92
CA TRP A 560 22.53 31.64 -7.08
C TRP A 560 23.44 32.84 -6.76
N ALA A 561 22.92 33.83 -6.04
CA ALA A 561 23.67 35.03 -5.70
C ALA A 561 24.91 34.72 -4.84
N ASP A 562 24.80 33.75 -3.94
CA ASP A 562 25.89 33.32 -3.08
C ASP A 562 26.91 32.48 -3.86
N LEU A 563 26.45 31.65 -4.80
CA LEU A 563 27.33 30.93 -5.72
C LEU A 563 28.18 31.90 -6.54
N VAL A 564 27.57 32.95 -7.10
CA VAL A 564 28.31 33.97 -7.87
C VAL A 564 29.37 34.65 -6.99
N GLN A 565 29.08 34.93 -5.72
CA GLN A 565 30.10 35.46 -4.80
C GLN A 565 31.20 34.43 -4.49
N PHE A 566 30.85 33.16 -4.33
CA PHE A 566 31.80 32.07 -4.11
C PHE A 566 32.75 31.91 -5.31
N LEU A 567 32.20 31.87 -6.53
CA LEU A 567 32.95 31.83 -7.79
C LEU A 567 33.89 33.02 -7.92
N ASN A 568 33.41 34.24 -7.65
CA ASN A 568 34.23 35.44 -7.73
C ASN A 568 35.37 35.45 -6.70
N LYS A 569 35.14 34.99 -5.47
CA LYS A 569 36.21 34.90 -4.44
C LYS A 569 37.29 33.90 -4.83
N ARG A 570 36.92 32.75 -5.39
CA ARG A 570 37.89 31.76 -5.88
C ARG A 570 38.61 32.23 -7.14
N GLY A 571 37.91 32.88 -8.06
CA GLY A 571 38.53 33.56 -9.20
C GLY A 571 39.49 34.68 -8.78
N GLN A 572 39.18 35.41 -7.70
CA GLN A 572 40.09 36.42 -7.13
C GLN A 572 41.28 35.81 -6.37
N ALA A 573 41.15 34.61 -5.79
CA ALA A 573 42.29 33.88 -5.22
C ALA A 573 43.32 33.51 -6.30
N ALA A 574 42.89 33.29 -7.55
CA ALA A 574 43.78 33.13 -8.72
C ALA A 574 44.39 34.45 -9.22
N CYS A 575 43.81 35.61 -8.90
CA CYS A 575 44.36 36.94 -9.21
C CYS A 575 45.17 37.58 -8.06
N LEU A 576 45.26 36.93 -6.89
CA LEU A 576 46.04 37.38 -5.74
C LEU A 576 47.14 36.38 -5.38
N GLN A 577 47.93 35.99 -6.38
CA GLN A 577 49.33 35.62 -6.17
C GLN A 577 50.17 36.42 -7.17
N GLN A 578 50.86 37.44 -6.65
CA GLN A 578 52.00 38.10 -7.31
C GLN A 578 53.27 37.29 -7.05
#